data_AF-A0AAU7NDB7-F1
#
_entry.id   AF-A0AAU7NDB7-F1
#
_cell.length_a   1.000
_cell.length_b   1.000
_cell.length_c   1.000
_cell.angle_alpha   90.00
_cell.angle_beta   90.00
_cell.angle_gamma   90.00
#
_symmetry.space_group_name_H-M   'P 1'
#
loop_
_entity.id
_entity.type
_entity.pdbx_description
1 polymer ?
#
loop_
_entity_poly.entity_id
_entity_poly.type
_entity_poly.pdbx_seq_one_letter_code
_entity_poly.pdbx_strand_id
1 'polypeptide(L)'
;MSNIHTFYEFSELEPGVKTIDQLLAAIASESVTAYVFGGELVRFVKGLLKMKPVIQLKNCRFAFDNGTRFVEIDGRGNVKEFEPGKVPAWFQSPGEFARGQWLVNHDFADLMTPEFIRAFIERFPDVSKRREHANLLFDLQLNKLAPAQPAAKKTGNVQGKTTKPKVTDLQSFELFSQFYARMKTAVCADQFPTLQILTGHDAVNDAPTSLKGAVRTWFKGITGQLPPNNKRVGAGNAELFCAPIREQLRQVEEIGLETFYHGLSKAIADAGDDALIADFTYSYH
;
A
#
# COMPACT_ATOMS: atom_id res chain seq x y z
N MET A 1 23.85 31.44 15.88
CA MET A 1 22.52 31.41 15.24
C MET A 1 21.63 30.58 16.13
N SER A 2 20.44 31.04 16.50
CA SER A 2 19.53 30.18 17.27
C SER A 2 18.96 29.11 16.35
N ASN A 3 19.11 27.84 16.75
CA ASN A 3 18.56 26.73 15.99
C ASN A 3 17.04 26.78 16.05
N ILE A 4 16.41 26.52 14.91
CA ILE A 4 14.97 26.50 14.79
C ILE A 4 14.50 25.06 14.89
N HIS A 5 13.54 24.80 15.76
CA HIS A 5 12.98 23.46 15.98
C HIS A 5 11.56 23.41 15.45
N THR A 6 11.23 22.37 14.67
CA THR A 6 9.91 22.25 14.04
C THR A 6 9.14 21.05 14.57
N PHE A 7 7.88 21.26 14.91
CA PHE A 7 7.03 20.22 15.50
C PHE A 7 5.74 20.08 14.69
N TYR A 8 5.39 18.85 14.33
CA TYR A 8 4.25 18.53 13.50
C TYR A 8 3.22 17.67 14.25
N GLU A 9 1.96 18.10 14.26
CA GLU A 9 0.81 17.28 14.66
C GLU A 9 0.34 16.50 13.42
N PHE A 10 0.93 15.32 13.20
CA PHE A 10 0.52 14.40 12.14
C PHE A 10 -0.11 13.17 12.78
N SER A 11 -1.42 12.99 12.58
CA SER A 11 -2.17 11.85 13.14
C SER A 11 -1.75 10.50 12.55
N GLU A 12 -1.19 10.52 11.34
CA GLU A 12 -0.85 9.32 10.56
C GLU A 12 0.59 8.83 10.80
N LEU A 13 1.41 9.59 11.53
CA LEU A 13 2.81 9.26 11.80
C LEU A 13 3.05 9.01 13.28
N GLU A 14 3.89 8.03 13.59
CA GLU A 14 4.30 7.81 14.98
C GLU A 14 5.12 9.02 15.50
N PRO A 15 4.80 9.55 16.71
CA PRO A 15 5.56 10.63 17.31
C PRO A 15 6.99 10.23 17.70
N GLY A 16 7.96 11.09 17.36
CA GLY A 16 9.33 11.01 17.86
C GLY A 16 9.51 11.70 19.23
N VAL A 17 8.57 12.56 19.61
CA VAL A 17 8.56 13.26 20.92
C VAL A 17 7.21 13.03 21.59
N LYS A 18 7.21 12.37 22.75
CA LYS A 18 6.00 11.94 23.45
C LYS A 18 5.85 12.60 24.82
N THR A 19 6.94 13.02 25.46
CA THR A 19 6.93 13.60 26.81
C THR A 19 7.45 15.04 26.83
N ILE A 20 7.14 15.77 27.91
CA ILE A 20 7.60 17.17 28.09
C ILE A 20 9.12 17.22 28.15
N ASP A 21 9.76 16.26 28.83
CA ASP A 21 11.21 16.18 28.92
C ASP A 21 11.86 15.99 27.54
N GLN A 22 11.28 15.16 26.68
CA GLN A 22 11.75 14.97 25.31
C GLN A 22 11.58 16.24 24.47
N LEU A 23 10.48 16.99 24.68
CA LEU A 23 10.27 18.27 24.01
C LEU A 23 11.34 19.29 24.45
N LEU A 24 11.60 19.41 25.75
CA LEU A 24 12.61 20.32 26.28
C LEU A 24 14.02 19.93 25.81
N ALA A 25 14.34 18.64 25.78
CA ALA A 25 15.60 18.13 25.24
C ALA A 25 15.75 18.46 23.74
N ALA A 26 14.68 18.29 22.96
CA ALA A 26 14.69 18.61 21.54
C ALA A 26 14.94 20.12 21.28
N ILE A 27 14.37 20.99 22.11
CA ILE A 27 14.55 22.46 22.03
C ILE A 27 15.92 22.90 22.55
N ALA A 28 16.52 22.13 23.48
CA ALA A 28 17.87 22.37 23.97
C ALA A 28 18.95 21.92 22.98
N SER A 29 18.59 21.22 21.90
CA SER A 29 19.53 20.69 20.92
C SER A 29 20.28 21.79 20.16
N GLU A 30 21.57 21.56 19.91
CA GLU A 30 22.39 22.42 19.06
C GLU A 30 22.18 22.17 17.55
N SER A 31 21.36 21.19 17.18
CA SER A 31 20.95 20.94 15.80
C SER A 31 19.59 21.54 15.47
N VAL A 32 19.38 21.86 14.19
CA VAL A 32 18.03 22.09 13.66
C VAL A 32 17.31 20.75 13.68
N THR A 33 16.21 20.65 14.42
CA THR A 33 15.46 19.41 14.58
C THR A 33 14.03 19.55 14.09
N ALA A 34 13.45 18.45 13.62
CA ALA A 34 12.04 18.40 13.28
C ALA A 34 11.42 17.07 13.72
N TYR A 35 10.29 17.13 14.43
CA TYR A 35 9.66 15.97 15.04
C TYR A 35 8.13 15.96 14.89
N VAL A 36 7.54 14.75 14.86
CA VAL A 36 6.13 14.57 15.18
C VAL A 36 5.99 14.48 16.70
N PHE A 37 5.03 15.21 17.27
CA PHE A 37 4.82 15.26 18.72
C PHE A 37 3.47 14.68 19.13
N GLY A 38 3.44 14.00 20.28
CA GLY A 38 2.29 13.26 20.76
C GLY A 38 1.10 14.15 21.15
N GLY A 39 -0.11 13.58 21.13
CA GLY A 39 -1.36 14.32 21.38
C GLY A 39 -1.45 15.01 22.76
N GLU A 40 -0.78 14.46 23.78
CA GLU A 40 -0.68 15.12 25.09
C GLU A 40 0.15 16.42 25.01
N LEU A 41 1.29 16.37 24.33
CA LEU A 41 2.13 17.54 24.08
C LEU A 41 1.44 18.57 23.19
N VAL A 42 0.66 18.14 22.21
CA VAL A 42 -0.19 19.04 21.41
C VAL A 42 -1.09 19.87 22.31
N ARG A 43 -1.79 19.23 23.25
CA ARG A 43 -2.68 19.93 24.18
C ARG A 43 -1.89 20.89 25.08
N PHE A 44 -0.76 20.44 25.60
CA PHE A 44 0.13 21.25 26.43
C PHE A 44 0.62 22.51 25.70
N VAL A 45 1.16 22.36 24.48
CA VAL A 45 1.64 23.48 23.66
C VAL A 45 0.50 24.41 23.28
N LYS A 46 -0.66 23.88 22.83
CA LYS A 46 -1.86 24.70 22.55
C LYS A 46 -2.31 25.48 23.80
N GLY A 47 -2.12 24.92 25.00
CA GLY A 47 -2.34 25.60 26.28
C GLY A 47 -1.34 26.74 26.52
N LEU A 48 -0.04 26.47 26.37
CA LEU A 48 1.02 27.48 26.51
C LEU A 48 0.84 28.65 25.54
N LEU A 49 0.44 28.39 24.30
CA LEU A 49 0.21 29.43 23.28
C LEU A 49 -0.88 30.44 23.67
N LYS A 50 -1.77 30.10 24.61
CA LYS A 50 -2.76 31.04 25.17
C LYS A 50 -2.13 32.02 26.17
N MET A 51 -0.97 31.68 26.74
CA MET A 51 -0.24 32.48 27.72
C MET A 51 0.94 33.19 27.05
N LYS A 52 0.65 34.15 26.17
CA LYS A 52 1.68 34.92 25.44
C LYS A 52 2.36 35.94 26.38
N PRO A 53 3.69 36.16 26.30
CA PRO A 53 4.68 35.50 25.44
C PRO A 53 5.15 34.13 25.96
N VAL A 54 5.55 33.23 25.04
CA VAL A 54 5.92 31.84 25.35
C VAL A 54 7.43 31.66 25.24
N ILE A 55 8.14 32.04 26.29
CA ILE A 55 9.62 32.04 26.32
C ILE A 55 10.19 30.62 26.29
N GLN A 56 9.46 29.65 26.85
CA GLN A 56 9.86 28.25 26.96
C GLN A 56 9.97 27.57 25.59
N LEU A 57 9.29 28.09 24.57
CA LEU A 57 9.26 27.54 23.21
C LEU A 57 9.91 28.50 22.20
N LYS A 58 10.89 29.30 22.63
CA LYS A 58 11.63 30.21 21.74
C LYS A 58 12.24 29.44 20.56
N ASN A 59 12.27 30.09 19.40
CA ASN A 59 12.78 29.51 18.13
C ASN A 59 12.08 28.21 17.70
N CYS A 60 10.83 28.00 18.10
CA CYS A 60 10.07 26.83 17.70
C CYS A 60 9.03 27.17 16.63
N ARG A 61 8.75 26.21 15.76
CA ARG A 61 7.71 26.22 14.76
C ARG A 61 6.77 25.06 15.01
N PHE A 62 5.47 25.31 14.90
CA PHE A 62 4.45 24.29 15.12
C PHE A 62 3.47 24.28 13.95
N ALA A 63 3.23 23.08 13.43
CA ALA A 63 2.11 22.80 12.55
C ALA A 63 1.11 21.94 13.31
N PHE A 64 -0.12 22.43 13.45
CA PHE A 64 -1.21 21.77 14.14
C PHE A 64 -2.25 21.25 13.14
N ASP A 65 -3.11 20.37 13.65
CA ASP A 65 -4.32 19.91 12.98
C ASP A 65 -4.02 19.34 11.58
N ASN A 66 -2.98 18.49 11.48
CA ASN A 66 -2.49 17.92 10.22
C ASN A 66 -2.02 18.95 9.18
N GLY A 67 -1.51 20.10 9.64
CA GLY A 67 -0.96 21.13 8.76
C GLY A 67 -2.00 22.11 8.23
N THR A 68 -3.08 22.37 8.97
CA THR A 68 -4.03 23.44 8.63
C THR A 68 -3.82 24.71 9.46
N ARG A 69 -3.05 24.64 10.55
CA ARG A 69 -2.75 25.77 11.43
C ARG A 69 -1.26 25.82 11.72
N PHE A 70 -0.66 27.02 11.60
CA PHE A 70 0.79 27.19 11.76
C PHE A 70 1.13 28.31 12.74
N VAL A 71 2.15 28.07 13.55
CA VAL A 71 2.61 28.99 14.58
C VAL A 71 4.14 29.04 14.57
N GLU A 72 4.70 30.25 14.61
CA GLU A 72 6.13 30.50 14.80
C GLU A 72 6.34 31.27 16.10
N ILE A 73 7.38 30.88 16.84
CA ILE A 73 7.80 31.56 18.05
C ILE A 73 9.22 32.07 17.84
N ASP A 74 9.40 33.38 17.94
CA ASP A 74 10.70 34.02 17.72
C ASP A 74 11.67 33.76 18.91
N GLY A 75 12.91 34.24 18.79
CA GLY A 75 13.93 34.09 19.84
C GLY A 75 13.63 34.84 21.14
N ARG A 76 12.59 35.68 21.17
CA ARG A 76 12.11 36.43 22.33
C ARG A 76 10.84 35.82 22.93
N GLY A 77 10.29 34.76 22.34
CA GLY A 77 9.04 34.14 22.78
C GLY A 77 7.78 34.78 22.21
N ASN A 78 7.89 35.69 21.24
CA ASN A 78 6.71 36.28 20.59
C ASN A 78 6.10 35.27 19.62
N VAL A 79 4.78 35.14 19.70
CA VAL A 79 4.01 34.18 18.91
C VAL A 79 3.45 34.84 17.66
N LYS A 80 3.79 34.31 16.50
CA LYS A 80 3.23 34.65 15.20
C LYS A 80 2.36 33.50 14.70
N GLU A 81 1.07 33.73 14.56
CA GLU A 81 0.13 32.76 13.98
C GLU A 81 -0.10 33.11 12.51
N PHE A 82 -0.15 32.10 11.65
CA PHE A 82 -0.41 32.27 10.23
C PHE A 82 -1.92 32.28 9.97
N GLU A 83 -2.34 33.06 8.97
CA GLU A 83 -3.73 33.10 8.52
C GLU A 83 -4.17 31.74 7.97
N PRO A 84 -5.44 31.35 8.14
CA PRO A 84 -5.98 30.12 7.55
C PRO A 84 -5.74 30.06 6.05
N GLY A 85 -5.25 28.93 5.56
CA GLY A 85 -4.94 28.72 4.14
C GLY A 85 -3.58 29.26 3.68
N LYS A 86 -2.85 30.01 4.52
CA LYS A 86 -1.49 30.45 4.23
C LYS A 86 -0.46 29.46 4.75
N VAL A 87 -0.02 28.56 3.86
CA VAL A 87 1.01 27.56 4.19
C VAL A 87 2.40 28.22 4.22
N PRO A 88 3.15 28.13 5.33
CA PRO A 88 4.50 28.69 5.40
C PRO A 88 5.51 27.87 4.60
N ALA A 89 6.55 28.52 4.10
CA ALA A 89 7.57 27.89 3.26
C ALA A 89 8.40 26.78 3.96
N TRP A 90 8.42 26.76 5.29
CA TRP A 90 9.11 25.72 6.06
C TRP A 90 8.27 24.47 6.29
N PHE A 91 6.96 24.52 6.03
CA PHE A 91 6.07 23.38 6.27
C PHE A 91 6.33 22.29 5.25
N GLN A 92 6.41 21.05 5.74
CA GLN A 92 6.49 19.85 4.93
C GLN A 92 5.18 19.07 5.08
N SER A 93 4.67 18.52 3.98
CA SER A 93 3.54 17.59 4.04
C SER A 93 3.91 16.32 4.82
N PRO A 94 2.93 15.56 5.35
CA PRO A 94 3.21 14.31 6.05
C PRO A 94 4.07 13.34 5.24
N GLY A 95 3.82 13.22 3.93
CA GLY A 95 4.61 12.35 3.05
C GLY A 95 6.05 12.83 2.82
N GLU A 96 6.25 14.15 2.63
CA GLU A 96 7.61 14.72 2.50
C GLU A 96 8.42 14.56 3.79
N PHE A 97 7.78 14.79 4.94
CA PHE A 97 8.41 14.59 6.24
C PHE A 97 8.71 13.10 6.51
N ALA A 98 7.78 12.21 6.18
CA ALA A 98 7.92 10.76 6.33
C ALA A 98 9.13 10.22 5.57
N ARG A 99 9.36 10.67 4.33
CA ARG A 99 10.46 10.23 3.46
C ARG A 99 11.83 10.84 3.79
N GLY A 100 11.91 11.73 4.79
CA GLY A 100 13.14 12.38 5.20
C GLY A 100 13.38 12.26 6.70
N GLN A 101 13.16 13.35 7.43
CA GLN A 101 13.52 13.46 8.85
C GLN A 101 12.81 12.43 9.73
N TRP A 102 11.62 11.95 9.37
CA TRP A 102 10.94 10.90 10.14
C TRP A 102 11.73 9.59 10.18
N LEU A 103 12.36 9.20 9.06
CA LEU A 103 13.22 8.01 9.00
C LEU A 103 14.47 8.18 9.87
N VAL A 104 15.07 9.37 9.86
CA VAL A 104 16.22 9.70 10.71
C VAL A 104 15.85 9.63 12.18
N ASN A 105 14.70 10.17 12.56
CA ASN A 105 14.23 10.18 13.95
C ASN A 105 13.91 8.79 14.51
N HIS A 106 13.77 7.78 13.64
CA HIS A 106 13.40 6.41 14.00
C HIS A 106 14.50 5.41 13.60
N ASP A 107 15.72 5.88 13.34
CA ASP A 107 16.89 5.06 13.00
C ASP A 107 16.69 4.15 11.78
N PHE A 108 15.84 4.57 10.83
CA PHE A 108 15.56 3.84 9.60
C PHE A 108 16.38 4.33 8.40
N ALA A 109 16.92 5.55 8.45
CA ALA A 109 17.48 6.23 7.28
C ALA A 109 18.71 5.52 6.67
N ASP A 110 19.54 4.89 7.51
CA ASP A 110 20.81 4.27 7.10
C ASP A 110 20.73 2.75 6.94
N LEU A 111 19.55 2.16 7.13
CA LEU A 111 19.37 0.71 7.05
C LEU A 111 19.33 0.23 5.60
N MET A 112 19.93 -0.94 5.36
CA MET A 112 19.81 -1.60 4.06
C MET A 112 18.43 -2.22 3.88
N THR A 113 17.94 -2.32 2.63
CA THR A 113 16.55 -2.73 2.33
C THR A 113 16.06 -3.96 3.12
N PRO A 114 16.82 -5.07 3.25
CA PRO A 114 16.37 -6.22 4.03
C PRO A 114 16.23 -5.93 5.54
N GLU A 115 17.15 -5.16 6.10
CA GLU A 115 17.18 -4.78 7.52
C GLU A 115 16.07 -3.76 7.81
N PHE A 116 15.89 -2.79 6.92
CA PHE A 116 14.78 -1.84 6.96
C PHE A 116 13.44 -2.58 6.99
N ILE A 117 13.21 -3.53 6.09
CA ILE A 117 11.96 -4.29 6.04
C ILE A 117 11.74 -5.04 7.36
N ARG A 118 12.78 -5.67 7.91
CA ARG A 118 12.69 -6.41 9.18
C ARG A 118 12.35 -5.47 10.34
N ALA A 119 13.13 -4.41 10.53
CA ALA A 119 12.93 -3.43 11.60
C ALA A 119 11.56 -2.74 11.50
N PHE A 120 11.11 -2.43 10.28
CA PHE A 120 9.81 -1.81 10.03
C PHE A 120 8.64 -2.77 10.36
N ILE A 121 8.75 -4.05 10.00
CA ILE A 121 7.77 -5.09 10.35
C ILE A 121 7.69 -5.29 11.86
N GLU A 122 8.83 -5.32 12.54
CA GLU A 122 8.92 -5.47 14.00
C GLU A 122 8.33 -4.25 14.74
N ARG A 123 8.61 -3.03 14.24
CA ARG A 123 8.09 -1.78 14.81
C ARG A 123 6.56 -1.67 14.67
N PHE A 124 6.02 -2.11 13.53
CA PHE A 124 4.60 -2.07 13.23
C PHE A 124 4.04 -3.48 13.06
N PRO A 125 3.76 -4.21 14.17
CA PRO A 125 3.23 -5.58 14.11
C PRO A 125 1.80 -5.61 13.54
N ASP A 126 1.04 -4.54 13.71
CA ASP A 126 -0.28 -4.36 13.13
C ASP A 126 -0.19 -4.09 11.62
N VAL A 127 -0.80 -4.97 10.83
CA VAL A 127 -0.80 -4.92 9.36
C VAL A 127 -1.49 -3.66 8.82
N SER A 128 -2.55 -3.15 9.48
CA SER A 128 -3.26 -1.94 9.06
C SER A 128 -2.36 -0.72 9.23
N LYS A 129 -1.75 -0.56 10.40
CA LYS A 129 -0.80 0.55 10.66
C LYS A 129 0.42 0.48 9.76
N ARG A 130 0.93 -0.72 9.50
CA ARG A 130 2.03 -0.94 8.56
C ARG A 130 1.68 -0.48 7.15
N ARG A 131 0.46 -0.75 6.69
CA ARG A 131 -0.04 -0.28 5.37
C ARG A 131 -0.13 1.24 5.32
N GLU A 132 -0.64 1.88 6.36
CA GLU A 132 -0.72 3.35 6.43
C GLU A 132 0.67 4.00 6.34
N HIS A 133 1.63 3.51 7.13
CA HIS A 133 3.00 4.02 7.13
C HIS A 133 3.72 3.73 5.80
N ALA A 134 3.55 2.52 5.23
CA ALA A 134 4.11 2.19 3.92
C ALA A 134 3.52 3.06 2.80
N ASN A 135 2.23 3.40 2.87
CA ASN A 135 1.60 4.32 1.94
C ASN A 135 2.23 5.71 1.99
N LEU A 136 2.51 6.23 3.20
CA LEU A 136 3.15 7.54 3.37
C LEU A 136 4.60 7.56 2.88
N LEU A 137 5.34 6.48 3.15
CA LEU A 137 6.75 6.35 2.76
C LEU A 137 6.95 6.20 1.26
N PHE A 138 6.11 5.40 0.59
CA PHE A 138 6.34 5.03 -0.80
C PHE A 138 5.30 5.57 -1.78
N ASP A 139 4.35 6.39 -1.32
CA ASP A 139 3.20 6.89 -2.09
C ASP A 139 2.52 5.78 -2.90
N LEU A 140 2.30 4.63 -2.26
CA LEU A 140 1.75 3.43 -2.90
C LEU A 140 0.27 3.58 -3.29
N GLN A 141 -0.36 4.70 -2.91
CA GLN A 141 -1.77 4.99 -3.14
C GLN A 141 -2.70 3.89 -2.62
N LEU A 142 -2.33 3.23 -1.51
CA LEU A 142 -3.08 2.12 -0.90
C LEU A 142 -4.48 2.54 -0.48
N ASN A 143 -4.64 3.79 -0.05
CA ASN A 143 -5.93 4.39 0.32
C ASN A 143 -6.73 4.91 -0.89
N LYS A 144 -6.16 4.94 -2.11
CA LYS A 144 -6.89 5.25 -3.35
C LYS A 144 -7.62 4.05 -3.94
N LEU A 145 -7.71 2.94 -3.21
CA LEU A 145 -8.93 2.14 -3.27
C LEU A 145 -10.05 3.03 -2.72
N ALA A 146 -10.60 3.88 -3.60
CA ALA A 146 -11.72 4.75 -3.29
C ALA A 146 -12.72 3.97 -2.43
N PRO A 147 -13.33 4.58 -1.39
CA PRO A 147 -14.54 4.00 -0.83
C PRO A 147 -15.43 3.71 -2.02
N ALA A 148 -15.85 2.45 -2.19
CA ALA A 148 -16.63 2.04 -3.34
C ALA A 148 -17.75 3.07 -3.50
N GLN A 149 -17.61 3.96 -4.50
CA GLN A 149 -18.70 4.84 -4.88
C GLN A 149 -19.86 3.87 -5.11
N PRO A 150 -21.03 4.07 -4.46
CA PRO A 150 -22.16 3.21 -4.73
C PRO A 150 -22.34 3.27 -6.24
N ALA A 151 -22.07 2.13 -6.89
CA ALA A 151 -21.99 2.09 -8.33
C ALA A 151 -23.28 2.71 -8.85
N ALA A 152 -23.16 3.78 -9.64
CA ALA A 152 -24.30 4.34 -10.35
C ALA A 152 -25.04 3.15 -10.93
N LYS A 153 -26.30 2.95 -10.48
CA LYS A 153 -27.10 1.77 -10.80
C LYS A 153 -27.16 1.63 -12.32
N LYS A 154 -26.24 0.84 -12.88
CA LYS A 154 -26.42 0.28 -14.19
C LYS A 154 -27.58 -0.69 -14.01
N THR A 155 -28.67 -0.41 -14.72
CA THR A 155 -29.79 -1.32 -14.93
C THR A 155 -29.25 -2.69 -15.31
N GLY A 156 -29.17 -3.60 -14.34
CA GLY A 156 -28.49 -4.88 -14.52
C GLY A 156 -28.49 -5.76 -13.29
N ASN A 157 -29.66 -6.26 -12.89
CA ASN A 157 -29.97 -7.66 -12.55
C ASN A 157 -31.23 -7.70 -11.66
N VAL A 158 -32.39 -7.87 -12.28
CA VAL A 158 -33.70 -7.92 -11.61
C VAL A 158 -33.90 -9.25 -10.84
N GLN A 159 -32.98 -10.22 -10.95
CA GLN A 159 -33.17 -11.58 -10.44
C GLN A 159 -32.30 -11.99 -9.24
N GLY A 160 -31.53 -11.08 -8.61
CA GLY A 160 -30.81 -11.41 -7.37
C GLY A 160 -29.72 -12.49 -7.47
N LYS A 161 -29.41 -13.00 -8.67
CA LYS A 161 -28.29 -13.93 -8.90
C LYS A 161 -26.95 -13.18 -8.79
N THR A 162 -26.04 -13.68 -7.96
CA THR A 162 -24.67 -13.16 -7.86
C THR A 162 -24.01 -13.12 -9.24
N THR A 163 -23.47 -11.96 -9.63
CA THR A 163 -22.71 -11.78 -10.88
C THR A 163 -21.20 -11.98 -10.69
N LYS A 164 -20.78 -12.42 -9.50
CA LYS A 164 -19.36 -12.66 -9.19
C LYS A 164 -18.91 -13.96 -9.89
N PRO A 165 -17.74 -13.96 -10.54
CA PRO A 165 -17.25 -15.14 -11.24
C PRO A 165 -16.97 -16.27 -10.24
N LYS A 166 -17.53 -17.44 -10.54
CA LYS A 166 -17.38 -18.67 -9.76
C LYS A 166 -16.15 -19.45 -10.21
N VAL A 167 -15.60 -20.25 -9.31
CA VAL A 167 -14.55 -21.21 -9.65
C VAL A 167 -15.11 -22.16 -10.71
N THR A 168 -14.34 -22.40 -11.77
CA THR A 168 -14.74 -23.28 -12.87
C THR A 168 -13.50 -23.97 -13.40
N ASP A 169 -13.64 -25.24 -13.76
CA ASP A 169 -12.65 -26.00 -14.52
C ASP A 169 -13.33 -26.54 -15.78
N LEU A 170 -12.60 -26.58 -16.90
CA LEU A 170 -13.08 -27.19 -18.14
C LEU A 170 -12.79 -28.70 -18.20
N GLN A 171 -12.17 -29.26 -17.15
CA GLN A 171 -11.79 -30.67 -17.05
C GLN A 171 -11.00 -31.16 -18.29
N SER A 172 -10.20 -30.26 -18.86
CA SER A 172 -9.42 -30.51 -20.06
C SER A 172 -7.97 -30.10 -19.80
N PHE A 173 -7.12 -31.11 -19.63
CA PHE A 173 -5.69 -30.91 -19.50
C PHE A 173 -5.09 -30.25 -20.75
N GLU A 174 -5.64 -30.52 -21.94
CA GLU A 174 -5.20 -29.90 -23.18
C GLU A 174 -5.43 -28.37 -23.18
N LEU A 175 -6.61 -27.92 -22.74
CA LEU A 175 -6.87 -26.48 -22.63
C LEU A 175 -6.03 -25.82 -21.53
N PHE A 176 -5.80 -26.53 -20.43
CA PHE A 176 -4.90 -26.07 -19.38
C PHE A 176 -3.45 -25.98 -19.86
N SER A 177 -2.95 -26.95 -20.64
CA SER A 177 -1.58 -26.95 -21.15
C SER A 177 -1.35 -25.83 -22.18
N GLN A 178 -2.33 -25.57 -23.05
CA GLN A 178 -2.31 -24.42 -23.96
C GLN A 178 -2.29 -23.09 -23.19
N PHE A 179 -3.14 -22.96 -22.16
CA PHE A 179 -3.13 -21.81 -21.26
C PHE A 179 -1.75 -21.63 -20.59
N TYR A 180 -1.19 -22.71 -20.04
CA TYR A 180 0.09 -22.70 -19.34
C TYR A 180 1.23 -22.29 -20.27
N ALA A 181 1.27 -22.83 -21.49
CA ALA A 181 2.25 -22.47 -22.50
C ALA A 181 2.20 -20.97 -22.83
N ARG A 182 1.01 -20.42 -23.08
CA ARG A 182 0.83 -18.98 -23.35
C ARG A 182 1.25 -18.11 -22.17
N MET A 183 0.90 -18.53 -20.95
CA MET A 183 1.32 -17.87 -19.72
C MET A 183 2.84 -17.85 -19.59
N LYS A 184 3.49 -18.99 -19.78
CA LYS A 184 4.96 -19.12 -19.74
C LYS A 184 5.63 -18.22 -20.78
N THR A 185 5.17 -18.24 -22.03
CA THR A 185 5.70 -17.38 -23.08
C THR A 185 5.59 -15.90 -22.73
N ALA A 186 4.43 -15.44 -22.26
CA ALA A 186 4.24 -14.05 -21.88
C ALA A 186 5.14 -13.64 -20.70
N VAL A 187 5.21 -14.48 -19.66
CA VAL A 187 5.99 -14.22 -18.44
C VAL A 187 7.50 -14.25 -18.71
N CYS A 188 7.98 -15.14 -19.59
CA CYS A 188 9.38 -15.16 -20.01
C CYS A 188 9.77 -13.99 -20.90
N ALA A 189 8.81 -13.39 -21.61
CA ALA A 189 9.01 -12.22 -22.46
C ALA A 189 8.76 -10.88 -21.73
N ASP A 190 8.65 -10.88 -20.39
CA ASP A 190 8.29 -9.71 -19.59
C ASP A 190 7.02 -9.00 -20.09
N GLN A 191 6.06 -9.77 -20.58
CA GLN A 191 4.77 -9.29 -21.04
C GLN A 191 3.68 -9.65 -20.02
N PHE A 192 2.78 -8.71 -19.72
CA PHE A 192 1.64 -8.99 -18.86
C PHE A 192 0.79 -10.13 -19.43
N PRO A 193 0.59 -11.24 -18.70
CA PRO A 193 -0.25 -12.36 -19.12
C PRO A 193 -1.74 -11.98 -19.00
N THR A 194 -2.22 -11.08 -19.86
CA THR A 194 -3.61 -10.61 -19.85
C THR A 194 -4.57 -11.72 -20.26
N LEU A 195 -5.85 -11.57 -19.91
CA LEU A 195 -6.87 -12.56 -20.28
C LEU A 195 -6.95 -12.80 -21.81
N GLN A 196 -6.63 -11.79 -22.62
CA GLN A 196 -6.55 -11.89 -24.08
C GLN A 196 -5.47 -12.90 -24.48
N ILE A 197 -4.25 -12.72 -23.98
CA ILE A 197 -3.10 -13.59 -24.25
C ILE A 197 -3.35 -15.01 -23.73
N LEU A 198 -3.87 -15.12 -22.51
CA LEU A 198 -4.09 -16.41 -21.87
C LEU A 198 -5.17 -17.24 -22.56
N THR A 199 -6.24 -16.60 -23.06
CA THR A 199 -7.29 -17.28 -23.83
C THR A 199 -6.90 -17.57 -25.27
N GLY A 200 -5.91 -16.85 -25.82
CA GLY A 200 -5.43 -17.02 -27.20
C GLY A 200 -6.34 -16.36 -28.25
N HIS A 201 -7.19 -15.41 -27.84
CA HIS A 201 -8.09 -14.67 -28.73
C HIS A 201 -7.62 -13.23 -28.90
N ASP A 202 -7.80 -12.66 -30.10
CA ASP A 202 -7.42 -11.27 -30.39
C ASP A 202 -8.28 -10.25 -29.63
N ALA A 203 -9.56 -10.55 -29.39
CA ALA A 203 -10.38 -9.78 -28.48
C ALA A 203 -10.89 -10.65 -27.34
N VAL A 204 -10.84 -10.11 -26.12
CA VAL A 204 -11.37 -10.80 -24.93
C VAL A 204 -12.85 -11.12 -25.11
N ASN A 205 -13.61 -10.33 -25.89
CA ASN A 205 -15.03 -10.59 -26.09
C ASN A 205 -15.31 -11.87 -26.88
N ASP A 206 -14.38 -12.28 -27.74
CA ASP A 206 -14.55 -13.44 -28.64
C ASP A 206 -14.31 -14.77 -27.93
N ALA A 207 -13.63 -14.75 -26.79
CA ALA A 207 -13.43 -15.95 -25.98
C ALA A 207 -14.76 -16.41 -25.33
N PRO A 208 -15.03 -17.72 -25.23
CA PRO A 208 -16.17 -18.24 -24.49
C PRO A 208 -16.13 -17.84 -23.00
N THR A 209 -17.30 -17.59 -22.40
CA THR A 209 -17.40 -17.21 -20.98
C THR A 209 -16.86 -18.30 -20.04
N SER A 210 -17.10 -19.57 -20.37
CA SER A 210 -16.58 -20.72 -19.65
C SER A 210 -15.04 -20.75 -19.65
N LEU A 211 -14.42 -20.48 -20.81
CA LEU A 211 -12.97 -20.38 -20.96
C LEU A 211 -12.39 -19.22 -20.15
N LYS A 212 -13.02 -18.05 -20.16
CA LYS A 212 -12.60 -16.91 -19.31
C LYS A 212 -12.65 -17.26 -17.82
N GLY A 213 -13.68 -17.99 -17.40
CA GLY A 213 -13.82 -18.46 -16.02
C GLY A 213 -12.69 -19.39 -15.64
N ALA A 214 -12.48 -20.45 -16.44
CA ALA A 214 -11.44 -21.44 -16.20
C ALA A 214 -10.03 -20.84 -16.21
N VAL A 215 -9.70 -19.99 -17.20
CA VAL A 215 -8.39 -19.30 -17.25
C VAL A 215 -8.14 -18.43 -16.02
N ARG A 216 -9.16 -17.74 -15.50
CA ARG A 216 -9.03 -16.97 -14.25
C ARG A 216 -8.78 -17.87 -13.05
N THR A 217 -9.48 -19.01 -12.97
CA THR A 217 -9.29 -20.00 -11.92
C THR A 217 -7.90 -20.62 -11.99
N TRP A 218 -7.45 -21.07 -13.16
CA TRP A 218 -6.13 -21.67 -13.35
C TRP A 218 -5.00 -20.69 -13.05
N PHE A 219 -5.11 -19.46 -13.57
CA PHE A 219 -4.14 -18.40 -13.26
C PHE A 219 -4.07 -18.11 -11.76
N LYS A 220 -5.22 -18.10 -11.08
CA LYS A 220 -5.26 -17.95 -9.62
C LYS A 220 -4.70 -19.15 -8.87
N GLY A 221 -4.93 -20.36 -9.37
CA GLY A 221 -4.34 -21.58 -8.81
C GLY A 221 -2.82 -21.59 -8.86
N ILE A 222 -2.23 -21.04 -9.92
CA ILE A 222 -0.76 -20.95 -10.06
C ILE A 222 -0.19 -19.76 -9.29
N THR A 223 -0.83 -18.59 -9.39
CA THR A 223 -0.23 -17.32 -8.92
C THR A 223 -0.74 -16.80 -7.59
N GLY A 224 -1.87 -17.32 -7.11
CA GLY A 224 -2.66 -16.74 -6.03
C GLY A 224 -3.38 -15.45 -6.39
N GLN A 225 -3.23 -14.94 -7.62
CA GLN A 225 -3.77 -13.65 -8.07
C GLN A 225 -4.69 -13.82 -9.29
N LEU A 226 -5.44 -12.77 -9.64
CA LEU A 226 -6.20 -12.74 -10.90
C LEU A 226 -5.32 -12.22 -12.05
N PRO A 227 -5.61 -12.60 -13.31
CA PRO A 227 -4.91 -12.03 -14.46
C PRO A 227 -4.92 -10.50 -14.46
N PRO A 228 -3.83 -9.84 -14.90
CA PRO A 228 -3.71 -8.39 -14.92
C PRO A 228 -4.83 -7.74 -15.75
N ASN A 229 -5.41 -6.68 -15.19
CA ASN A 229 -6.42 -5.86 -15.86
C ASN A 229 -5.78 -4.62 -16.53
N ASN A 230 -6.58 -3.86 -17.28
CA ASN A 230 -6.10 -2.65 -17.98
C ASN A 230 -5.45 -1.62 -17.05
N LYS A 231 -5.88 -1.54 -15.78
CA LYS A 231 -5.24 -0.65 -14.79
C LYS A 231 -3.83 -1.12 -14.44
N ARG A 232 -3.64 -2.43 -14.25
CA ARG A 232 -2.32 -3.01 -13.96
C ARG A 232 -1.39 -2.89 -15.16
N VAL A 233 -1.90 -3.11 -16.37
CA VAL A 233 -1.13 -2.91 -17.61
C VAL A 233 -0.73 -1.44 -17.76
N GLY A 234 -1.66 -0.50 -17.52
CA GLY A 234 -1.39 0.93 -17.60
C GLY A 234 -0.42 1.48 -16.55
N ALA A 235 -0.26 0.78 -15.41
CA ALA A 235 0.73 1.13 -14.39
C ALA A 235 2.18 0.77 -14.78
N GLY A 236 2.38 0.01 -15.86
CA GLY A 236 3.70 -0.41 -16.33
C GLY A 236 4.40 -1.42 -15.42
N ASN A 237 5.71 -1.58 -15.62
CA ASN A 237 6.58 -2.51 -14.88
C ASN A 237 6.19 -4.00 -15.02
N ALA A 238 6.05 -4.46 -16.27
CA ALA A 238 5.71 -5.85 -16.56
C ALA A 238 6.77 -6.84 -16.03
N GLU A 239 8.06 -6.48 -16.11
CA GLU A 239 9.17 -7.28 -15.56
C GLU A 239 8.99 -7.59 -14.05
N LEU A 240 8.69 -6.57 -13.24
CA LEU A 240 8.46 -6.74 -11.80
C LEU A 240 7.21 -7.58 -11.50
N PHE A 241 6.20 -7.53 -12.37
CA PHE A 241 5.02 -8.37 -12.25
C PHE A 241 5.31 -9.83 -12.63
N CYS A 242 6.12 -10.06 -13.66
CA CYS A 242 6.46 -11.38 -14.18
C CYS A 242 7.50 -12.10 -13.30
N ALA A 243 8.38 -11.38 -12.59
CA ALA A 243 9.41 -11.96 -11.74
C ALA A 243 8.91 -13.01 -10.73
N PRO A 244 7.91 -12.75 -9.86
CA PRO A 244 7.41 -13.77 -8.93
C PRO A 244 6.68 -14.92 -9.65
N ILE A 245 6.07 -14.66 -10.81
CA ILE A 245 5.35 -15.67 -11.58
C ILE A 245 6.33 -16.67 -12.22
N ARG A 246 7.53 -16.23 -12.64
CA ARG A 246 8.59 -17.13 -13.15
C ARG A 246 8.94 -18.22 -12.15
N GLU A 247 9.06 -17.87 -10.86
CA GLU A 247 9.36 -18.84 -9.81
C GLU A 247 8.20 -19.82 -9.59
N GLN A 248 6.96 -19.34 -9.63
CA GLN A 248 5.78 -20.20 -9.55
C GLN A 248 5.69 -21.17 -10.74
N LEU A 249 6.01 -20.71 -11.95
CA LEU A 249 6.07 -21.58 -13.13
C LEU A 249 7.14 -22.66 -12.97
N ARG A 250 8.33 -22.29 -12.46
CA ARG A 250 9.42 -23.24 -12.17
C ARG A 250 8.98 -24.34 -11.19
N GLN A 251 8.24 -23.98 -10.14
CA GLN A 251 7.70 -24.96 -9.18
C GLN A 251 6.68 -25.90 -9.84
N VAL A 252 5.80 -25.39 -10.71
CA VAL A 252 4.86 -26.24 -11.47
C VAL A 252 5.60 -27.21 -12.38
N GLU A 253 6.71 -26.79 -12.99
CA GLU A 253 7.54 -27.66 -13.83
C GLU A 253 8.25 -28.76 -13.03
N GLU A 254 8.72 -28.45 -11.81
CA GLU A 254 9.31 -29.44 -10.90
C GLU A 254 8.30 -30.51 -10.46
N ILE A 255 7.04 -30.13 -10.24
CA ILE A 255 5.94 -31.04 -9.89
C ILE A 255 5.51 -31.90 -11.09
N GLY A 256 5.59 -31.33 -12.30
CA GLY A 256 5.02 -31.88 -13.52
C GLY A 256 3.63 -31.30 -13.78
N LEU A 257 3.42 -30.79 -15.00
CA LEU A 257 2.24 -30.02 -15.38
C LEU A 257 0.92 -30.81 -15.23
N GLU A 258 0.93 -32.09 -15.60
CA GLU A 258 -0.23 -32.98 -15.52
C GLU A 258 -0.58 -33.31 -14.07
N THR A 259 0.43 -33.63 -13.25
CA THR A 259 0.26 -33.88 -11.81
C THR A 259 -0.27 -32.64 -11.10
N PHE A 260 0.28 -31.46 -11.41
CA PHE A 260 -0.22 -30.19 -10.89
C PHE A 260 -1.67 -29.93 -11.31
N TYR A 261 -2.00 -30.14 -12.59
CA TYR A 261 -3.37 -29.96 -13.08
C TYR A 261 -4.37 -30.87 -12.38
N HIS A 262 -4.02 -32.14 -12.15
CA HIS A 262 -4.89 -33.06 -11.41
C HIS A 262 -5.15 -32.60 -9.98
N GLY A 263 -4.10 -32.14 -9.28
CA GLY A 263 -4.25 -31.57 -7.93
C GLY A 263 -5.12 -30.32 -7.92
N LEU A 264 -4.93 -29.42 -8.89
CA LEU A 264 -5.72 -28.21 -9.04
C LEU A 264 -7.18 -28.51 -9.39
N SER A 265 -7.43 -29.41 -10.34
CA SER A 265 -8.79 -29.82 -10.75
C SER A 265 -9.55 -30.45 -9.58
N LYS A 266 -8.87 -31.28 -8.77
CA LYS A 266 -9.44 -31.82 -7.54
C LYS A 266 -9.79 -30.73 -6.54
N ALA A 267 -8.89 -29.78 -6.29
CA ALA A 267 -9.16 -28.65 -5.39
C ALA A 267 -10.32 -27.77 -5.88
N ILE A 268 -10.47 -27.61 -7.20
CA ILE A 268 -11.62 -26.90 -7.79
C ILE A 268 -12.93 -27.66 -7.54
N ALA A 269 -12.93 -28.98 -7.71
CA ALA A 269 -14.10 -29.82 -7.42
C ALA A 269 -14.46 -29.78 -5.93
N ASP A 270 -13.47 -29.82 -5.03
CA ASP A 270 -13.66 -29.77 -3.58
C ASP A 270 -14.17 -28.40 -3.09
N ALA A 271 -13.88 -27.31 -3.82
CA ALA A 271 -14.37 -25.98 -3.48
C ALA A 271 -15.90 -25.83 -3.65
N GLY A 272 -16.51 -26.67 -4.49
CA GLY A 272 -17.96 -26.70 -4.73
C GLY A 272 -18.49 -25.61 -5.67
N ASP A 273 -19.70 -25.82 -6.18
CA ASP A 273 -20.32 -25.04 -7.27
C ASP A 273 -20.61 -23.57 -6.95
N ASP A 274 -20.57 -23.18 -5.67
CA ASP A 274 -20.80 -21.82 -5.20
C ASP A 274 -19.52 -21.07 -4.82
N ALA A 275 -18.35 -21.71 -4.91
CA ALA A 275 -17.08 -21.06 -4.63
C ALA A 275 -16.83 -19.91 -5.60
N LEU A 276 -16.44 -18.75 -5.05
CA LEU A 276 -16.05 -17.59 -5.84
C LEU A 276 -14.56 -17.66 -6.16
N ILE A 277 -14.18 -17.26 -7.38
CA ILE A 277 -12.75 -17.19 -7.74
C ILE A 277 -12.00 -16.27 -6.79
N ALA A 278 -12.63 -15.20 -6.29
CA ALA A 278 -12.04 -14.25 -5.36
C ALA A 278 -11.56 -14.90 -4.05
N ASP A 279 -12.22 -15.97 -3.60
CA ASP A 279 -11.97 -16.63 -2.32
C ASP A 279 -11.21 -17.97 -2.49
N PHE A 280 -11.09 -18.46 -3.72
CA PHE A 280 -10.33 -19.68 -4.02
C PHE A 280 -8.83 -19.52 -3.78
N THR A 281 -8.25 -20.43 -3.01
CA THR A 281 -6.81 -20.51 -2.75
C THR A 281 -6.35 -21.95 -2.97
N TYR A 282 -5.23 -22.11 -3.65
CA TYR A 282 -4.64 -23.41 -3.92
C TYR A 282 -3.13 -23.36 -3.65
N SER A 283 -2.65 -24.38 -2.95
CA SER A 283 -1.24 -24.63 -2.73
C SER A 283 -1.01 -26.12 -2.96
N TYR A 284 -0.03 -26.46 -3.81
CA TYR A 284 0.38 -27.84 -4.02
C TYR A 284 1.26 -28.26 -2.83
N HIS A 285 0.90 -29.35 -2.15
CA HIS A 285 1.63 -29.96 -1.03
C HIS A 285 2.25 -31.28 -1.43
#